data_AF-A0A259AXH2-F1
#
_entry.id   AF-A0A259AXH2-F1
#
_cell.length_a   1.000
_cell.length_b   1.000
_cell.length_c   1.000
_cell.angle_alpha   90.00
_cell.angle_beta   90.00
_cell.angle_gamma   90.00
#
_symmetry.space_group_name_H-M   'P 1'
#
loop_
_entity.id
_entity.type
_entity.pdbx_description
1 polymer ?
#
loop_
_entity_poly.entity_id
_entity_poly.type
_entity_poly.pdbx_seq_one_letter_code
_entity_poly.pdbx_strand_id
1 'polypeptide(L)'
;MKTIVNLGRDFANSVANLFGREAARIEPQAPRRRRRILVVGGGPAGLAFATSLHALGGAQVDLTIADARWIEDRGGVRWRTSRERVNRREQVVTIQSLVFDRLPEPVRSAMFPAGGYAEIWPLSRESPASRGLPRNVRIRDLEDRLLELARTQGLRLLAKRIEANALSLDDWDLVVIADGANSRVRDHFTAAFGRADHTPYSLRDSQVVDSVLGLRVQSQMSEASSVIMTIAQQRYLFNGIGGDGLLYMRLTDEEAAEVRGRVVGEYEFRPCLQANPCQVTWRADDVREGFYCAGRGSQFVPAGDPNSFLWPRVLQGLELFGVPKEALVAVTIFPLSMSRRGAFTAQLTPIGSERTAFGALIGDAAGVTHFWPGRGLNRGLSSAYALAVILSRLDPAAPLRSADFAGFEGVMAQLQSRHQDRAWRAMVQMRGERVLPIKDIVGDTIARPRASREILIRTMQVRVAELISGLTDRLPGKPDLTELFAALDRVDDETLAVLVESRGWETRESGGPEIDVEAILRAGEPEDESVGLALVPALG
;
A
#
# COMPACT_ATOMS: atom_id res chain seq x y z
N MET A 1 -20.60 54.00 -62.37
CA MET A 1 -21.53 53.49 -61.32
C MET A 1 -22.31 52.24 -61.79
N LYS A 2 -21.65 51.23 -62.38
CA LYS A 2 -22.28 49.93 -62.73
C LYS A 2 -21.37 48.71 -62.49
N THR A 3 -20.23 48.89 -61.81
CA THR A 3 -19.22 47.83 -61.66
C THR A 3 -18.97 47.42 -60.20
N ILE A 4 -19.62 48.06 -59.22
CA ILE A 4 -19.43 47.76 -57.79
C ILE A 4 -20.58 46.91 -57.21
N VAL A 5 -21.72 46.79 -57.91
CA VAL A 5 -22.90 46.08 -57.39
C VAL A 5 -22.87 44.56 -57.68
N ASN A 6 -22.04 44.08 -58.61
CA ASN A 6 -21.97 42.65 -58.92
C ASN A 6 -20.96 41.86 -58.08
N LEU A 7 -19.96 42.49 -57.45
CA LEU A 7 -19.00 41.77 -56.61
C LEU A 7 -19.58 41.32 -55.26
N GLY A 8 -20.59 42.03 -54.74
CA GLY A 8 -21.22 41.69 -53.45
C GLY A 8 -22.16 40.49 -53.52
N ARG A 9 -22.72 40.19 -54.70
CA ARG A 9 -23.67 39.08 -54.89
C ARG A 9 -22.96 37.74 -55.07
N ASP A 10 -21.81 37.74 -55.73
CA ASP A 10 -21.02 36.53 -55.94
C ASP A 10 -20.28 36.10 -54.66
N PHE A 11 -19.86 37.05 -53.81
CA PHE A 11 -19.28 36.71 -52.50
C PHE A 11 -20.32 36.15 -51.52
N ALA A 12 -21.53 36.72 -51.48
CA ALA A 12 -22.62 36.23 -50.63
C ALA A 12 -23.10 34.82 -51.07
N ASN A 13 -23.15 34.54 -52.37
CA ASN A 13 -23.49 33.21 -52.88
C ASN A 13 -22.37 32.18 -52.67
N SER A 14 -21.10 32.61 -52.69
CA SER A 14 -19.96 31.73 -52.43
C SER A 14 -19.84 31.38 -50.93
N VAL A 15 -20.23 32.27 -50.03
CA VAL A 15 -20.29 32.01 -48.57
C VAL A 15 -21.55 31.20 -48.21
N ALA A 16 -22.67 31.42 -48.87
CA ALA A 16 -23.87 30.60 -48.69
C ALA A 16 -23.70 29.14 -49.18
N ASN A 17 -22.88 28.91 -50.21
CA ASN A 17 -22.49 27.56 -50.64
C ASN A 17 -21.39 26.93 -49.75
N LEU A 18 -20.61 27.73 -49.02
CA LEU A 18 -19.66 27.21 -48.03
C LEU A 18 -20.34 26.76 -46.73
N PHE A 19 -21.53 27.30 -46.43
CA PHE A 19 -22.27 27.04 -45.18
C PHE A 19 -23.69 26.49 -45.38
N GLY A 20 -23.99 25.94 -46.57
CA GLY A 20 -25.31 25.50 -46.96
C GLY A 20 -25.45 23.98 -47.12
N ARG A 21 -25.93 23.32 -46.06
CA ARG A 21 -26.73 22.09 -46.10
C ARG A 21 -26.08 20.84 -46.74
N GLU A 22 -25.21 20.19 -45.97
CA GLU A 22 -25.45 18.77 -45.71
C GLU A 22 -26.15 18.66 -44.37
N ALA A 23 -27.46 18.42 -44.42
CA ALA A 23 -28.12 17.68 -43.36
C ALA A 23 -27.44 16.31 -43.35
N ALA A 24 -26.32 16.22 -42.62
CA ALA A 24 -25.70 14.96 -42.29
C ALA A 24 -26.81 14.12 -41.70
N ARG A 25 -27.21 13.09 -42.46
CA ARG A 25 -27.81 11.92 -41.84
C ARG A 25 -26.89 11.63 -40.67
N ILE A 26 -27.43 11.73 -39.46
CA ILE A 26 -26.78 11.18 -38.29
C ILE A 26 -26.78 9.68 -38.57
N GLU A 27 -25.78 9.22 -39.33
CA GLU A 27 -25.41 7.83 -39.34
C GLU A 27 -25.27 7.47 -37.87
N PRO A 28 -25.91 6.37 -37.41
CA PRO A 28 -25.75 5.94 -36.04
C PRO A 28 -24.25 5.89 -35.77
N GLN A 29 -23.79 6.81 -34.92
CA GLN A 29 -22.40 6.98 -34.56
C GLN A 29 -21.89 5.56 -34.25
N ALA A 30 -20.97 5.05 -35.07
CA ALA A 30 -20.42 3.71 -34.88
C ALA A 30 -20.12 3.55 -33.39
N PRO A 31 -20.57 2.46 -32.74
CA PRO A 31 -20.58 2.36 -31.28
C PRO A 31 -19.21 2.80 -30.78
N ARG A 32 -19.20 3.91 -30.02
CA ARG A 32 -17.97 4.53 -29.52
C ARG A 32 -17.08 3.44 -28.96
N ARG A 33 -15.91 3.22 -29.60
CA ARG A 33 -14.94 2.23 -29.13
C ARG A 33 -14.66 2.54 -27.67
N ARG A 34 -15.02 1.61 -26.79
CA ARG A 34 -14.73 1.75 -25.37
C ARG A 34 -13.26 1.40 -25.15
N ARG A 35 -12.60 2.18 -24.31
CA ARG A 35 -11.21 1.89 -23.90
C ARG A 35 -11.19 0.59 -23.12
N ARG A 36 -10.39 -0.38 -23.58
CA ARG A 36 -10.25 -1.70 -22.97
C ARG A 36 -9.07 -1.70 -22.00
N ILE A 37 -9.36 -1.98 -20.73
CA ILE A 37 -8.39 -1.93 -19.65
C ILE A 37 -8.34 -3.28 -18.94
N LEU A 38 -7.16 -3.89 -18.89
CA LEU A 38 -6.88 -5.07 -18.08
C LEU A 38 -6.23 -4.64 -16.76
N VAL A 39 -6.80 -5.05 -15.63
CA VAL A 39 -6.21 -4.93 -14.31
C VAL A 39 -5.68 -6.29 -13.89
N VAL A 40 -4.36 -6.42 -13.77
CA VAL A 40 -3.69 -7.62 -13.27
C VAL A 40 -3.49 -7.48 -11.76
N GLY A 41 -4.22 -8.27 -10.99
CA GLY A 41 -4.23 -8.23 -9.53
C GLY A 41 -5.52 -7.62 -8.97
N GLY A 42 -6.27 -8.44 -8.25
CA GLY A 42 -7.52 -8.09 -7.56
C GLY A 42 -7.32 -7.75 -6.08
N GLY A 43 -6.11 -7.39 -5.66
CA GLY A 43 -5.86 -6.86 -4.31
C GLY A 43 -6.48 -5.47 -4.11
N PRO A 44 -6.31 -4.86 -2.93
CA PRO A 44 -6.97 -3.59 -2.62
C PRO A 44 -6.66 -2.47 -3.62
N ALA A 45 -5.42 -2.35 -4.10
CA ALA A 45 -5.06 -1.32 -5.08
C ALA A 45 -5.75 -1.51 -6.44
N GLY A 46 -5.76 -2.74 -6.97
CA GLY A 46 -6.38 -3.05 -8.26
C GLY A 46 -7.89 -2.90 -8.23
N LEU A 47 -8.55 -3.42 -7.18
CA LEU A 47 -10.00 -3.25 -7.01
C LEU A 47 -10.38 -1.78 -6.74
N ALA A 48 -9.63 -1.05 -5.89
CA ALA A 48 -9.88 0.36 -5.66
C ALA A 48 -9.72 1.20 -6.94
N PHE A 49 -8.72 0.89 -7.77
CA PHE A 49 -8.56 1.54 -9.08
C PHE A 49 -9.78 1.30 -9.97
N ALA A 50 -10.16 0.04 -10.19
CA ALA A 50 -11.24 -0.31 -11.11
C ALA A 50 -12.59 0.28 -10.65
N THR A 51 -12.91 0.15 -9.36
CA THR A 51 -14.15 0.68 -8.78
C THR A 51 -14.18 2.20 -8.75
N SER A 52 -13.05 2.86 -8.53
CA SER A 52 -12.95 4.33 -8.60
C SER A 52 -13.08 4.83 -10.03
N LEU A 53 -12.40 4.20 -10.99
CA LEU A 53 -12.50 4.58 -12.40
C LEU A 53 -13.92 4.40 -12.92
N HIS A 54 -14.60 3.31 -12.54
CA HIS A 54 -16.01 3.13 -12.88
C HIS A 54 -16.90 4.20 -12.24
N ALA A 55 -16.67 4.56 -10.97
CA ALA A 55 -17.44 5.61 -10.30
C ALA A 55 -17.22 7.01 -10.91
N LEU A 56 -16.01 7.29 -11.42
CA LEU A 56 -15.65 8.59 -12.01
C LEU A 56 -15.99 8.69 -13.50
N GLY A 57 -15.66 7.67 -14.30
CA GLY A 57 -15.80 7.64 -15.75
C GLY A 57 -17.05 6.93 -16.27
N GLY A 58 -17.81 6.27 -15.40
CA GLY A 58 -19.02 5.52 -15.76
C GLY A 58 -18.77 4.32 -16.68
N ALA A 59 -19.80 3.94 -17.45
CA ALA A 59 -19.79 2.79 -18.35
C ALA A 59 -19.00 3.01 -19.67
N GLN A 60 -18.14 4.02 -19.73
CA GLN A 60 -17.40 4.40 -20.93
C GLN A 60 -16.09 3.61 -21.13
N VAL A 61 -15.70 2.84 -20.13
CA VAL A 61 -14.49 1.99 -20.10
C VAL A 61 -14.88 0.53 -19.92
N ASP A 62 -14.25 -0.35 -20.69
CA ASP A 62 -14.39 -1.79 -20.56
C ASP A 62 -13.28 -2.32 -19.64
N LEU A 63 -13.63 -2.54 -18.37
CA LEU A 63 -12.72 -2.97 -17.32
C LEU A 63 -12.79 -4.48 -17.10
N THR A 64 -11.64 -5.13 -17.20
CA THR A 64 -11.45 -6.54 -16.85
C THR A 64 -10.43 -6.66 -15.73
N ILE A 65 -10.79 -7.32 -14.62
CA ILE A 65 -9.89 -7.54 -13.48
C ILE A 65 -9.58 -9.03 -13.39
N ALA A 66 -8.30 -9.38 -13.33
CA ALA A 66 -7.84 -10.76 -13.25
C ALA A 66 -7.04 -11.01 -11.96
N ASP A 67 -7.41 -12.02 -11.18
CA ASP A 67 -6.63 -12.47 -10.03
C ASP A 67 -6.59 -14.00 -9.93
N ALA A 68 -5.39 -14.54 -9.67
CA ALA A 68 -5.15 -15.97 -9.49
C ALA A 68 -5.70 -16.53 -8.17
N ARG A 69 -6.01 -15.66 -7.20
CA ARG A 69 -6.54 -16.00 -5.87
C ARG A 69 -8.05 -16.14 -5.87
N TRP A 70 -8.71 -15.95 -7.01
CA TRP A 70 -10.14 -16.18 -7.14
C TRP A 70 -10.43 -17.57 -7.73
N ILE A 71 -11.68 -18.00 -7.58
CA ILE A 71 -12.29 -19.07 -8.36
C ILE A 71 -13.67 -18.62 -8.82
N GLU A 72 -14.18 -19.25 -9.87
CA GLU A 72 -15.57 -19.07 -10.29
C GLU A 72 -16.53 -19.68 -9.27
N ASP A 73 -17.61 -18.96 -8.97
CA ASP A 73 -18.65 -19.40 -8.06
C ASP A 73 -19.99 -18.74 -8.42
N ARG A 74 -21.03 -19.56 -8.66
CA ARG A 74 -22.43 -19.14 -8.93
C ARG A 74 -22.57 -17.96 -9.92
N GLY A 75 -21.83 -17.98 -11.03
CA GLY A 75 -21.89 -16.92 -12.05
C GLY A 75 -21.09 -15.65 -11.72
N GLY A 76 -20.29 -15.67 -10.66
CA GLY A 76 -19.30 -14.65 -10.33
C GLY A 76 -17.96 -15.26 -9.93
N VAL A 77 -17.15 -14.54 -9.14
CA VAL A 77 -15.87 -15.04 -8.62
C VAL A 77 -15.78 -14.85 -7.12
N ARG A 78 -15.25 -15.80 -6.36
CA ARG A 78 -14.98 -15.66 -4.92
C ARG A 78 -13.50 -15.85 -4.60
N TRP A 79 -13.07 -15.36 -3.45
CA TRP A 79 -11.74 -15.63 -2.93
C TRP A 79 -11.53 -17.12 -2.63
N ARG A 80 -10.32 -17.61 -2.94
CA ARG A 80 -9.83 -18.90 -2.47
C ARG A 80 -9.60 -18.86 -0.96
N THR A 81 -9.76 -20.02 -0.35
CA THR A 81 -9.66 -20.25 1.08
C THR A 81 -8.40 -21.05 1.43
N SER A 82 -8.10 -21.20 2.72
CA SER A 82 -7.00 -22.04 3.20
C SER A 82 -7.15 -23.51 2.79
N ARG A 83 -8.40 -24.00 2.64
CA ARG A 83 -8.70 -25.34 2.10
C ARG A 83 -8.24 -25.47 0.64
N GLU A 84 -8.26 -24.38 -0.11
CA GLU A 84 -7.80 -24.27 -1.50
C GLU A 84 -6.32 -23.82 -1.58
N ARG A 85 -5.58 -24.00 -0.47
CA ARG A 85 -4.15 -23.71 -0.33
C ARG A 85 -3.76 -22.24 -0.61
N VAL A 86 -4.70 -21.32 -0.44
CA VAL A 86 -4.43 -19.88 -0.50
C VAL A 86 -4.73 -19.26 0.85
N ASN A 87 -3.67 -18.74 1.49
CA ASN A 87 -3.80 -17.91 2.68
C ASN A 87 -3.90 -16.45 2.22
N ARG A 88 -4.91 -15.74 2.72
CA ARG A 88 -5.10 -14.31 2.46
C ARG A 88 -4.35 -13.49 3.50
N ARG A 89 -4.11 -12.22 3.18
CA ARG A 89 -3.44 -11.30 4.10
C ARG A 89 -4.39 -10.96 5.24
N GLU A 90 -4.08 -11.45 6.43
CA GLU A 90 -4.79 -11.12 7.68
C GLU A 90 -4.27 -9.81 8.33
N GLN A 91 -3.53 -9.00 7.56
CA GLN A 91 -2.91 -7.78 8.07
C GLN A 91 -3.95 -6.70 8.34
N VAL A 92 -3.82 -6.03 9.47
CA VAL A 92 -4.49 -4.76 9.75
C VAL A 92 -3.61 -3.64 9.24
N VAL A 93 -4.18 -2.75 8.43
CA VAL A 93 -3.50 -1.57 7.90
C VAL A 93 -4.23 -0.32 8.34
N THR A 94 -3.47 0.77 8.43
CA THR A 94 -4.02 2.10 8.73
C THR A 94 -4.03 2.95 7.46
N ILE A 95 -5.15 3.62 7.23
CA ILE A 95 -5.36 4.53 6.11
C ILE A 95 -5.62 5.93 6.67
N GLN A 96 -4.84 6.90 6.23
CA GLN A 96 -4.91 8.30 6.66
C GLN A 96 -6.16 8.97 6.08
N SER A 97 -6.74 9.94 6.79
CA SER A 97 -8.01 10.53 6.37
C SER A 97 -7.92 11.36 5.11
N LEU A 98 -6.81 12.05 4.86
CA LEU A 98 -6.57 12.66 3.54
C LEU A 98 -6.50 11.64 2.41
N VAL A 99 -6.22 10.36 2.67
CA VAL A 99 -6.20 9.32 1.64
C VAL A 99 -7.59 8.77 1.37
N PHE A 100 -8.35 8.37 2.40
CA PHE A 100 -9.67 7.79 2.14
C PHE A 100 -10.72 8.85 1.78
N ASP A 101 -10.55 10.10 2.21
CA ASP A 101 -11.55 11.15 1.96
C ASP A 101 -11.60 11.56 0.48
N ARG A 102 -10.50 11.41 -0.28
CA ARG A 102 -10.46 11.71 -1.72
C ARG A 102 -11.15 10.66 -2.60
N LEU A 103 -11.41 9.46 -2.07
CA LEU A 103 -11.98 8.37 -2.84
C LEU A 103 -13.44 8.68 -3.21
N PRO A 104 -13.93 8.23 -4.38
CA PRO A 104 -15.34 8.37 -4.74
C PRO A 104 -16.25 7.76 -3.67
N GLU A 105 -17.39 8.39 -3.41
CA GLU A 105 -18.28 8.01 -2.32
C GLU A 105 -18.65 6.51 -2.30
N PRO A 106 -19.02 5.86 -3.42
CA PRO A 106 -19.31 4.43 -3.42
C PRO A 106 -18.12 3.56 -2.94
N VAL A 107 -16.90 3.95 -3.30
CA VAL A 107 -15.67 3.25 -2.91
C VAL A 107 -15.39 3.48 -1.44
N ARG A 108 -15.47 4.74 -0.98
CA ARG A 108 -15.25 5.12 0.41
C ARG A 108 -16.24 4.44 1.36
N SER A 109 -17.52 4.47 1.03
CA SER A 109 -18.59 3.80 1.79
C SER A 109 -18.40 2.29 1.83
N ALA A 110 -18.01 1.66 0.72
CA ALA A 110 -17.74 0.22 0.70
C ALA A 110 -16.52 -0.15 1.56
N MET A 111 -15.46 0.66 1.56
CA MET A 111 -14.25 0.38 2.34
C MET A 111 -14.48 0.56 3.84
N PHE A 112 -15.24 1.58 4.23
CA PHE A 112 -15.41 2.00 5.62
C PHE A 112 -16.89 2.06 6.06
N PRO A 113 -17.63 0.93 6.01
CA PRO A 113 -18.96 0.89 6.59
C PRO A 113 -18.89 1.11 8.10
N ALA A 114 -19.99 1.55 8.71
CA ALA A 114 -20.09 1.71 10.15
C ALA A 114 -19.74 0.39 10.87
N GLY A 115 -18.85 0.47 11.87
CA GLY A 115 -18.33 -0.71 12.59
C GLY A 115 -17.33 -1.57 11.80
N GLY A 116 -17.02 -1.22 10.55
CA GLY A 116 -16.09 -1.96 9.70
C GLY A 116 -14.62 -1.56 9.82
N TYR A 117 -14.29 -0.64 10.72
CA TYR A 117 -12.95 -0.09 10.96
C TYR A 117 -12.84 0.40 12.42
N ALA A 118 -11.62 0.67 12.88
CA ALA A 118 -11.36 1.37 14.15
C ALA A 118 -10.49 2.61 13.93
N GLU A 119 -10.65 3.61 14.80
CA GLU A 119 -9.83 4.81 14.82
C GLU A 119 -8.95 4.74 16.07
N ILE A 120 -7.67 4.39 15.91
CA ILE A 120 -6.76 4.16 17.05
C ILE A 120 -5.54 5.08 17.03
N TRP A 121 -5.14 5.55 15.85
CA TRP A 121 -3.95 6.37 15.66
C TRP A 121 -4.27 7.85 15.88
N PRO A 122 -3.29 8.66 16.32
CA PRO A 122 -3.54 10.06 16.63
C PRO A 122 -3.82 10.90 15.37
N LEU A 123 -4.56 11.98 15.56
CA LEU A 123 -4.65 13.07 14.58
C LEU A 123 -3.25 13.54 14.17
N SER A 124 -3.11 13.92 12.90
CA SER A 124 -1.83 14.34 12.35
C SER A 124 -2.05 15.35 11.22
N ARG A 125 -0.99 15.83 10.56
CA ARG A 125 -1.12 16.65 9.36
C ARG A 125 -1.78 15.91 8.19
N GLU A 126 -1.80 14.58 8.24
CA GLU A 126 -2.34 13.72 7.19
C GLU A 126 -3.71 13.16 7.55
N SER A 127 -4.03 13.21 8.83
CA SER A 127 -5.36 13.01 9.34
C SER A 127 -5.74 14.20 10.23
N PRO A 128 -5.98 15.39 9.63
CA PRO A 128 -6.34 16.57 10.40
C PRO A 128 -7.74 16.41 10.98
N ALA A 129 -8.02 17.10 12.09
CA ALA A 129 -9.33 17.03 12.77
C ALA A 129 -10.51 17.26 11.83
N SER A 130 -10.36 18.17 10.85
CA SER A 130 -11.39 18.50 9.85
C SER A 130 -11.72 17.36 8.88
N ARG A 131 -10.92 16.29 8.83
CA ARG A 131 -11.09 15.14 7.94
C ARG A 131 -11.29 13.83 8.71
N GLY A 132 -11.21 13.87 10.05
CA GLY A 132 -11.33 12.71 10.93
C GLY A 132 -10.01 11.96 11.15
N LEU A 133 -10.08 10.97 12.05
CA LEU A 133 -8.95 10.15 12.47
C LEU A 133 -8.53 9.14 11.37
N PRO A 134 -7.27 8.64 11.42
CA PRO A 134 -6.85 7.51 10.59
C PRO A 134 -7.66 6.26 10.92
N ARG A 135 -7.95 5.43 9.90
CA ARG A 135 -8.78 4.23 10.03
C ARG A 135 -7.98 2.95 9.87
N ASN A 136 -8.07 2.09 10.88
CA ASN A 136 -7.57 0.73 10.87
C ASN A 136 -8.60 -0.23 10.28
N VAL A 137 -8.15 -1.06 9.34
CA VAL A 137 -9.01 -2.04 8.65
C VAL A 137 -8.19 -3.27 8.27
N ARG A 138 -8.81 -4.45 8.28
CA ARG A 138 -8.18 -5.68 7.78
C ARG A 138 -8.14 -5.63 6.26
N ILE A 139 -6.99 -5.96 5.67
CA ILE A 139 -6.84 -6.06 4.21
C ILE A 139 -7.86 -7.04 3.63
N ARG A 140 -8.08 -8.17 4.31
CA ARG A 140 -9.07 -9.18 3.90
C ARG A 140 -10.48 -8.60 3.77
N ASP A 141 -10.91 -7.81 4.76
CA ASP A 141 -12.25 -7.21 4.75
C ASP A 141 -12.38 -6.16 3.64
N LEU A 142 -11.33 -5.36 3.41
CA LEU A 142 -11.28 -4.43 2.28
C LEU A 142 -11.39 -5.16 0.94
N GLU A 143 -10.62 -6.23 0.77
CA GLU A 143 -10.65 -7.07 -0.44
C GLU A 143 -12.05 -7.67 -0.67
N ASP A 144 -12.74 -8.10 0.38
CA ASP A 144 -14.11 -8.64 0.29
C ASP A 144 -15.11 -7.55 -0.11
N ARG A 145 -15.06 -6.39 0.55
CA ARG A 145 -15.98 -5.27 0.30
C ARG A 145 -15.77 -4.64 -1.08
N LEU A 146 -14.51 -4.47 -1.52
CA LEU A 146 -14.21 -3.93 -2.84
C LEU A 146 -14.53 -4.93 -3.97
N LEU A 147 -14.36 -6.24 -3.73
CA LEU A 147 -14.79 -7.26 -4.68
C LEU A 147 -16.31 -7.24 -4.84
N GLU A 148 -17.04 -7.10 -3.73
CA GLU A 148 -18.49 -6.96 -3.77
C GLU A 148 -18.91 -5.70 -4.53
N LEU A 149 -18.29 -4.55 -4.25
CA LEU A 149 -18.55 -3.32 -5.00
C LEU A 149 -18.29 -3.50 -6.52
N ALA A 150 -17.21 -4.18 -6.89
CA ALA A 150 -16.91 -4.45 -8.30
C ALA A 150 -18.00 -5.33 -8.96
N ARG A 151 -18.57 -6.29 -8.22
CA ARG A 151 -19.71 -7.09 -8.71
C ARG A 151 -20.97 -6.25 -8.86
N THR A 152 -21.30 -5.41 -7.86
CA THR A 152 -22.49 -4.55 -7.94
C THR A 152 -22.40 -3.52 -9.07
N GLN A 153 -21.17 -3.10 -9.41
CA GLN A 153 -20.89 -2.24 -10.57
C GLN A 153 -20.87 -3.00 -11.91
N GLY A 154 -21.05 -4.32 -11.91
CA GLY A 154 -21.07 -5.15 -13.13
C GLY A 154 -19.72 -5.24 -13.84
N LEU A 155 -18.61 -5.08 -13.12
CA LEU A 155 -17.26 -5.18 -13.70
C LEU A 155 -16.94 -6.62 -14.12
N ARG A 156 -16.14 -6.79 -15.17
CA ARG A 156 -15.74 -8.14 -15.62
C ARG A 156 -14.64 -8.68 -14.71
N LEU A 157 -14.93 -9.77 -14.02
CA LEU A 157 -14.02 -10.44 -13.08
C LEU A 157 -13.56 -11.77 -13.65
N LEU A 158 -12.24 -11.98 -13.72
CA LEU A 158 -11.63 -13.20 -14.24
C LEU A 158 -10.84 -13.90 -13.13
N ALA A 159 -11.27 -15.11 -12.76
CA ALA A 159 -10.56 -15.97 -11.82
C ALA A 159 -9.36 -16.68 -12.50
N LYS A 160 -8.41 -15.89 -13.01
CA LYS A 160 -7.32 -16.36 -13.84
C LYS A 160 -6.00 -15.69 -13.48
N ARG A 161 -4.93 -16.49 -13.47
CA ARG A 161 -3.55 -15.98 -13.45
C ARG A 161 -3.19 -15.47 -14.85
N ILE A 162 -2.73 -14.22 -14.93
CA ILE A 162 -2.19 -13.68 -16.17
C ILE A 162 -0.73 -14.13 -16.29
N GLU A 163 -0.45 -14.91 -17.33
CA GLU A 163 0.90 -15.30 -17.71
C GLU A 163 1.43 -14.25 -18.69
N ALA A 164 2.47 -13.51 -18.29
CA ALA A 164 2.92 -12.33 -19.02
C ALA A 164 3.38 -12.65 -20.47
N ASN A 165 3.98 -13.82 -20.67
CA ASN A 165 4.42 -14.32 -21.98
C ASN A 165 3.26 -14.71 -22.92
N ALA A 166 2.05 -14.91 -22.38
CA ALA A 166 0.86 -15.26 -23.15
C ALA A 166 -0.14 -14.09 -23.25
N LEU A 167 0.24 -12.90 -22.75
CA LEU A 167 -0.60 -11.71 -22.79
C LEU A 167 -0.56 -11.09 -24.20
N SER A 168 -1.67 -11.22 -24.93
CA SER A 168 -1.88 -10.49 -26.17
C SER A 168 -2.15 -9.01 -25.86
N LEU A 169 -1.24 -8.13 -26.28
CA LEU A 169 -1.41 -6.68 -26.11
C LEU A 169 -2.44 -6.09 -27.08
N ASP A 170 -2.77 -6.81 -28.16
CA ASP A 170 -3.80 -6.41 -29.13
C ASP A 170 -5.22 -6.48 -28.57
N ASP A 171 -5.41 -6.99 -27.36
CA ASP A 171 -6.73 -7.01 -26.72
C ASP A 171 -6.98 -5.79 -25.84
N TRP A 172 -5.93 -4.99 -25.58
CA TRP A 172 -5.96 -3.96 -24.54
C TRP A 172 -5.46 -2.63 -25.07
N ASP A 173 -5.93 -1.54 -24.47
CA ASP A 173 -5.37 -0.20 -24.64
C ASP A 173 -4.45 0.13 -23.45
N LEU A 174 -4.77 -0.41 -22.26
CA LEU A 174 -3.99 -0.26 -21.04
C LEU A 174 -3.97 -1.56 -20.22
N VAL A 175 -2.80 -1.91 -19.69
CA VAL A 175 -2.59 -2.98 -18.70
C VAL A 175 -2.14 -2.35 -17.37
N VAL A 176 -3.02 -2.34 -16.39
CA VAL A 176 -2.74 -1.88 -15.02
C VAL A 176 -2.20 -3.05 -14.21
N ILE A 177 -0.96 -2.93 -13.73
CA ILE A 177 -0.22 -3.96 -13.02
C ILE A 177 -0.28 -3.65 -11.52
N ALA A 178 -1.02 -4.49 -10.79
CA ALA A 178 -1.36 -4.33 -9.37
C ALA A 178 -1.24 -5.65 -8.57
N ASP A 179 -0.52 -6.65 -9.10
CA ASP A 179 -0.40 -8.02 -8.57
C ASP A 179 0.71 -8.19 -7.50
N GLY A 180 1.22 -7.08 -6.98
CA GLY A 180 2.04 -7.04 -5.76
C GLY A 180 3.54 -6.89 -5.98
N ALA A 181 4.31 -6.96 -4.88
CA ALA A 181 5.76 -6.75 -4.88
C ALA A 181 6.53 -7.70 -5.81
N ASN A 182 6.06 -8.94 -5.93
CA ASN A 182 6.65 -10.01 -6.75
C ASN A 182 5.94 -10.14 -8.12
N SER A 183 5.49 -9.02 -8.67
CA SER A 183 4.76 -8.96 -9.94
C SER A 183 5.57 -9.54 -11.11
N ARG A 184 5.10 -10.68 -11.63
CA ARG A 184 5.72 -11.31 -12.81
C ARG A 184 5.45 -10.54 -14.09
N VAL A 185 4.31 -9.86 -14.17
CA VAL A 185 3.97 -9.05 -15.34
C VAL A 185 4.86 -7.81 -15.41
N ARG A 186 5.10 -7.13 -14.28
CA ARG A 186 6.09 -6.06 -14.22
C ARG A 186 7.48 -6.56 -14.60
N ASP A 187 7.91 -7.70 -14.05
CA ASP A 187 9.25 -8.23 -14.31
C ASP A 187 9.43 -8.61 -15.79
N HIS A 188 8.39 -9.13 -16.45
CA HIS A 188 8.38 -9.37 -17.88
C HIS A 188 8.59 -8.09 -18.70
N PHE A 189 7.93 -6.99 -18.32
CA PHE A 189 8.05 -5.69 -18.98
C PHE A 189 9.16 -4.80 -18.39
N THR A 190 10.18 -5.37 -17.74
CA THR A 190 11.30 -4.60 -17.16
C THR A 190 12.03 -3.74 -18.19
N ALA A 191 12.11 -4.18 -19.44
CA ALA A 191 12.72 -3.38 -20.51
C ALA A 191 11.95 -2.08 -20.81
N ALA A 192 10.63 -2.07 -20.57
CA ALA A 192 9.78 -0.91 -20.79
C ALA A 192 9.76 0.03 -19.57
N PHE A 193 9.61 -0.53 -18.35
CA PHE A 193 9.53 0.26 -17.12
C PHE A 193 10.89 0.64 -16.51
N GLY A 194 11.97 0.01 -16.96
CA GLY A 194 13.27 0.08 -16.33
C GLY A 194 13.41 -0.80 -15.09
N ARG A 195 14.66 -0.97 -14.64
CA ARG A 195 15.00 -1.69 -13.42
C ARG A 195 14.79 -0.80 -12.19
N ALA A 196 14.45 -1.43 -11.07
CA ALA A 196 14.41 -0.73 -9.80
C ALA A 196 15.84 -0.41 -9.34
N ASP A 197 16.05 0.78 -8.79
CA ASP A 197 17.32 1.27 -8.27
C ASP A 197 17.30 1.22 -6.73
N HIS A 198 18.26 0.49 -6.16
CA HIS A 198 18.40 0.29 -4.71
C HIS A 198 19.50 1.18 -4.11
N THR A 199 20.33 1.80 -4.95
CA THR A 199 21.49 2.59 -4.53
C THR A 199 21.13 3.72 -3.56
N PRO A 200 20.03 4.48 -3.76
CA PRO A 200 19.64 5.54 -2.81
C PRO A 200 19.32 5.06 -1.39
N TYR A 201 19.07 3.75 -1.23
CA TYR A 201 18.67 3.13 0.04
C TYR A 201 19.75 2.22 0.63
N SER A 202 20.97 2.39 0.14
CA SER A 202 22.12 1.57 0.53
C SER A 202 23.01 2.32 1.52
N LEU A 203 23.62 1.57 2.44
CA LEU A 203 24.70 2.04 3.30
C LEU A 203 25.93 1.19 2.98
N ARG A 204 27.07 1.83 2.68
CA ARG A 204 28.33 1.13 2.34
C ARG A 204 28.13 0.08 1.24
N ASP A 205 27.49 0.50 0.15
CA ASP A 205 27.20 -0.34 -1.03
C ASP A 205 26.30 -1.56 -0.78
N SER A 206 25.69 -1.65 0.40
CA SER A 206 24.73 -2.70 0.75
C SER A 206 23.34 -2.11 0.97
N GLN A 207 22.34 -2.66 0.29
CA GLN A 207 20.95 -2.24 0.48
C GLN A 207 20.53 -2.48 1.93
N VAL A 208 19.91 -1.47 2.55
CA VAL A 208 19.28 -1.66 3.86
C VAL A 208 18.00 -2.47 3.67
N VAL A 209 17.94 -3.64 4.32
CA VAL A 209 16.79 -4.54 4.32
C VAL A 209 16.41 -4.85 5.76
N ASP A 210 15.13 -4.65 6.09
CA ASP A 210 14.54 -5.12 7.35
C ASP A 210 13.89 -6.48 7.11
N SER A 211 14.24 -7.50 7.90
CA SER A 211 13.46 -8.73 7.98
C SER A 211 12.45 -8.61 9.12
N VAL A 212 11.19 -8.98 8.86
CA VAL A 212 10.09 -8.71 9.79
C VAL A 212 9.30 -9.97 10.06
N LEU A 213 9.09 -10.28 11.33
CA LEU A 213 8.17 -11.32 11.77
C LEU A 213 6.83 -10.69 12.13
N GLY A 214 5.76 -11.03 11.41
CA GLY A 214 4.38 -10.67 11.73
C GLY A 214 3.69 -11.78 12.51
N LEU A 215 3.23 -11.45 13.72
CA LEU A 215 2.61 -12.36 14.69
C LEU A 215 1.12 -12.04 14.80
N ARG A 216 0.25 -12.96 14.40
CA ARG A 216 -1.21 -12.77 14.49
C ARG A 216 -1.66 -13.05 15.91
N VAL A 217 -2.13 -12.00 16.58
CA VAL A 217 -2.36 -12.00 18.04
C VAL A 217 -3.68 -11.35 18.43
N GLN A 218 -4.13 -11.65 19.64
CA GLN A 218 -5.15 -10.90 20.39
C GLN A 218 -4.47 -10.27 21.63
N SER A 219 -4.28 -8.96 21.61
CA SER A 219 -3.74 -8.18 22.72
C SER A 219 -4.84 -7.80 23.71
N GLN A 220 -4.50 -7.80 25.00
CA GLN A 220 -5.32 -7.25 26.08
C GLN A 220 -4.98 -5.80 26.40
N MET A 221 -3.90 -5.27 25.83
CA MET A 221 -3.50 -3.88 26.03
C MET A 221 -4.52 -2.95 25.38
N SER A 222 -4.88 -1.86 26.05
CA SER A 222 -5.79 -0.86 25.49
C SER A 222 -5.25 -0.27 24.18
N GLU A 223 -6.12 0.09 23.24
CA GLU A 223 -5.70 0.58 21.92
C GLU A 223 -4.79 1.81 22.01
N ALA A 224 -5.14 2.78 22.88
CA ALA A 224 -4.34 3.99 23.10
C ALA A 224 -2.95 3.66 23.68
N SER A 225 -2.87 2.79 24.69
CA SER A 225 -1.58 2.35 25.24
C SER A 225 -0.75 1.57 24.21
N SER A 226 -1.38 0.73 23.39
CA SER A 226 -0.69 -0.03 22.34
C SER A 226 -0.03 0.88 21.30
N VAL A 227 -0.64 2.02 20.98
CA VAL A 227 -0.07 3.05 20.10
C VAL A 227 1.12 3.73 20.77
N ILE A 228 1.02 4.10 22.04
CA ILE A 228 2.14 4.70 22.80
C ILE A 228 3.33 3.73 22.86
N MET A 229 3.10 2.48 23.25
CA MET A 229 4.15 1.47 23.34
C MET A 229 4.77 1.16 21.97
N THR A 230 3.97 1.18 20.91
CA THR A 230 4.48 1.04 19.54
C THR A 230 5.39 2.21 19.16
N ILE A 231 5.01 3.45 19.46
CA ILE A 231 5.80 4.64 19.07
C ILE A 231 7.06 4.79 19.92
N ALA A 232 7.06 4.30 21.16
CA ALA A 232 8.16 4.46 22.13
C ALA A 232 9.45 3.68 21.77
N GLN A 233 9.41 2.74 20.85
CA GLN A 233 10.53 1.85 20.50
C GLN A 233 10.43 1.36 19.04
N GLN A 234 11.51 0.87 18.43
CA GLN A 234 11.54 0.48 17.01
C GLN A 234 11.80 -1.02 16.77
N ARG A 235 11.60 -1.85 17.79
CA ARG A 235 11.73 -3.32 17.73
C ARG A 235 10.40 -3.99 17.42
N TYR A 236 9.34 -3.58 18.10
CA TYR A 236 7.99 -4.14 17.99
C TYR A 236 7.01 -3.11 17.44
N LEU A 237 5.99 -3.55 16.71
CA LEU A 237 4.90 -2.68 16.25
C LEU A 237 3.60 -3.43 16.32
N PHE A 238 2.64 -2.95 17.10
CA PHE A 238 1.30 -3.53 17.11
C PHE A 238 0.37 -2.71 16.21
N ASN A 239 -0.37 -3.40 15.35
CA ASN A 239 -1.49 -2.81 14.62
C ASN A 239 -2.69 -3.75 14.67
N GLY A 240 -3.81 -3.26 15.20
CA GLY A 240 -5.00 -4.09 15.45
C GLY A 240 -6.30 -3.30 15.44
N ILE A 241 -7.39 -4.03 15.71
CA ILE A 241 -8.76 -3.55 15.89
C ILE A 241 -9.33 -4.30 17.09
N GLY A 242 -9.66 -3.62 18.19
CA GLY A 242 -10.17 -4.26 19.40
C GLY A 242 -9.21 -5.31 19.96
N GLY A 243 -7.90 -5.01 19.94
CA GLY A 243 -6.83 -5.94 20.35
C GLY A 243 -6.51 -7.04 19.34
N ASP A 244 -7.34 -7.25 18.32
CA ASP A 244 -7.14 -8.29 17.31
C ASP A 244 -6.30 -7.75 16.13
N GLY A 245 -5.11 -8.30 15.92
CA GLY A 245 -4.20 -7.72 14.92
C GLY A 245 -2.89 -8.47 14.70
N LEU A 246 -1.89 -7.73 14.24
CA LEU A 246 -0.52 -8.18 14.06
C LEU A 246 0.43 -7.43 14.97
N LEU A 247 1.25 -8.18 15.71
CA LEU A 247 2.47 -7.69 16.32
C LEU A 247 3.63 -7.98 15.36
N TYR A 248 4.23 -6.94 14.82
CA TYR A 248 5.44 -7.05 14.01
C TYR A 248 6.67 -6.94 14.89
N MET A 249 7.69 -7.74 14.57
CA MET A 249 9.00 -7.72 15.21
C MET A 249 10.05 -7.54 14.11
N ARG A 250 10.81 -6.45 14.17
CA ARG A 250 12.00 -6.24 13.33
C ARG A 250 13.08 -7.20 13.80
N LEU A 251 13.63 -8.03 12.92
CA LEU A 251 14.66 -9.03 13.23
C LEU A 251 16.07 -8.49 12.99
N THR A 252 17.04 -9.00 13.75
CA THR A 252 18.46 -8.94 13.35
C THR A 252 18.73 -9.93 12.22
N ASP A 253 19.91 -9.89 11.61
CA ASP A 253 20.28 -10.83 10.56
C ASP A 253 20.43 -12.27 11.11
N GLU A 254 20.94 -12.42 12.34
CA GLU A 254 21.01 -13.71 13.04
C GLU A 254 19.62 -14.28 13.31
N GLU A 255 18.70 -13.45 13.79
CA GLU A 255 17.30 -13.84 14.05
C GLU A 255 16.57 -14.20 12.75
N ALA A 256 16.79 -13.43 11.68
CA ALA A 256 16.23 -13.73 10.37
C ALA A 256 16.74 -15.07 9.82
N ALA A 257 18.00 -15.44 10.09
CA ALA A 257 18.58 -16.72 9.72
C ALA A 257 17.98 -17.90 10.52
N GLU A 258 17.47 -17.66 11.73
CA GLU A 258 16.79 -18.69 12.54
C GLU A 258 15.35 -18.97 12.06
N VAL A 259 14.76 -18.11 11.22
CA VAL A 259 13.41 -18.30 10.66
C VAL A 259 13.43 -19.36 9.55
N ARG A 260 13.44 -20.63 9.98
CA ARG A 260 13.52 -21.82 9.13
C ARG A 260 12.32 -22.76 9.33
N GLY A 261 11.90 -23.39 8.24
CA GLY A 261 10.90 -24.45 8.25
C GLY A 261 11.55 -25.83 8.19
N ARG A 262 11.11 -26.79 9.01
CA ARG A 262 11.49 -28.20 8.91
C ARG A 262 10.32 -29.02 8.36
N VAL A 263 10.54 -29.80 7.31
CA VAL A 263 9.50 -30.71 6.77
C VAL A 263 9.27 -31.84 7.78
N VAL A 264 8.01 -32.14 8.11
CA VAL A 264 7.70 -33.19 9.10
C VAL A 264 8.14 -34.55 8.56
N GLY A 265 9.00 -35.25 9.30
CA GLY A 265 9.53 -36.57 8.93
C GLY A 265 10.86 -36.53 8.16
N GLU A 266 11.40 -35.35 7.87
CA GLU A 266 12.67 -35.16 7.17
C GLU A 266 13.63 -34.29 7.99
N TYR A 267 14.95 -34.48 7.79
CA TYR A 267 16.00 -33.62 8.37
C TYR A 267 16.33 -32.40 7.49
N GLU A 268 15.60 -32.20 6.39
CA GLU A 268 15.80 -31.09 5.46
C GLU A 268 15.13 -29.79 5.96
N PHE A 269 15.92 -28.72 6.04
CA PHE A 269 15.42 -27.37 6.30
C PHE A 269 15.09 -26.66 5.00
N ARG A 270 13.98 -25.91 4.96
CA ARG A 270 13.58 -25.12 3.79
C ARG A 270 13.54 -23.63 4.10
N PRO A 271 14.09 -22.78 3.20
CA PRO A 271 13.99 -21.32 3.30
C PRO A 271 12.58 -20.79 2.95
N CYS A 272 11.58 -21.66 2.91
CA CYS A 272 10.27 -21.37 2.32
C CYS A 272 9.43 -20.34 3.07
N LEU A 273 9.83 -19.99 4.30
CA LEU A 273 9.25 -18.87 5.04
C LEU A 273 9.71 -17.53 4.44
N GLN A 274 10.95 -17.43 3.97
CA GLN A 274 11.60 -16.19 3.54
C GLN A 274 11.30 -15.77 2.08
N ALA A 275 10.91 -16.71 1.20
CA ALA A 275 10.85 -16.47 -0.26
C ALA A 275 9.49 -16.03 -0.83
N ASN A 276 8.42 -16.11 -0.03
CA ASN A 276 7.06 -15.62 -0.30
C ASN A 276 6.37 -15.56 1.08
N PRO A 277 5.42 -14.65 1.36
CA PRO A 277 4.75 -14.63 2.66
C PRO A 277 4.02 -15.98 2.89
N CYS A 278 4.70 -16.97 3.49
CA CYS A 278 4.08 -18.17 4.03
C CYS A 278 3.63 -17.80 5.44
N GLN A 279 2.32 -17.79 5.62
CA GLN A 279 1.71 -17.80 6.93
C GLN A 279 1.73 -19.23 7.47
N VAL A 280 2.35 -19.42 8.63
CA VAL A 280 2.24 -20.65 9.43
C VAL A 280 1.19 -20.44 10.51
N THR A 281 0.34 -21.42 10.73
CA THR A 281 -0.75 -21.34 11.72
C THR A 281 -0.52 -22.33 12.85
N TRP A 282 -0.89 -21.96 14.07
CA TRP A 282 -0.89 -22.88 15.19
C TRP A 282 -1.79 -24.08 14.91
N ARG A 283 -1.30 -25.28 15.23
CA ARG A 283 -2.08 -26.52 15.23
C ARG A 283 -1.69 -27.35 16.45
N ALA A 284 -2.70 -27.85 17.12
CA ALA A 284 -2.58 -28.86 18.15
C ALA A 284 -3.55 -29.99 17.77
N ASP A 285 -3.00 -31.14 17.39
CA ASP A 285 -3.73 -32.40 17.25
C ASP A 285 -2.97 -33.51 18.00
N ASP A 286 -3.53 -34.71 18.06
CA ASP A 286 -2.96 -35.84 18.83
C ASP A 286 -1.54 -36.25 18.39
N VAL A 287 -1.04 -35.72 17.26
CA VAL A 287 0.24 -36.10 16.65
C VAL A 287 1.20 -34.91 16.52
N ARG A 288 0.72 -33.65 16.59
CA ARG A 288 1.48 -32.45 16.24
C ARG A 288 1.09 -31.25 17.10
N GLU A 289 2.08 -30.61 17.71
CA GLU A 289 1.96 -29.31 18.37
C GLU A 289 2.94 -28.31 17.75
N GLY A 290 2.45 -27.12 17.37
CA GLY A 290 3.28 -26.01 16.90
C GLY A 290 2.70 -25.26 15.69
N PHE A 291 3.53 -24.43 15.05
CA PHE A 291 3.13 -23.65 13.88
C PHE A 291 3.52 -24.35 12.57
N TYR A 292 2.55 -24.53 11.67
CA TYR A 292 2.73 -25.29 10.43
C TYR A 292 2.35 -24.50 9.16
N CYS A 293 3.17 -24.58 8.10
CA CYS A 293 2.87 -24.03 6.77
C CYS A 293 1.96 -25.03 6.01
N ALA A 294 0.67 -24.71 5.86
CA ALA A 294 -0.29 -25.59 5.16
C ALA A 294 0.12 -25.93 3.72
N GLY A 295 0.74 -24.97 3.02
CA GLY A 295 1.13 -25.15 1.62
C GLY A 295 2.34 -26.07 1.41
N ARG A 296 3.17 -26.27 2.44
CA ARG A 296 4.46 -26.99 2.30
C ARG A 296 4.71 -28.06 3.36
N GLY A 297 3.82 -28.22 4.34
CA GLY A 297 3.92 -29.26 5.38
C GLY A 297 5.09 -29.06 6.35
N SER A 298 5.67 -27.86 6.42
CA SER A 298 6.82 -27.56 7.28
C SER A 298 6.42 -26.92 8.61
N GLN A 299 7.07 -27.32 9.70
CA GLN A 299 6.97 -26.72 11.02
C GLN A 299 7.90 -25.50 11.14
N PHE A 300 7.44 -24.40 11.73
CA PHE A 300 8.29 -23.29 12.14
C PHE A 300 9.11 -23.69 13.36
N VAL A 301 10.40 -23.90 13.14
CA VAL A 301 11.31 -24.54 14.10
C VAL A 301 11.50 -23.74 15.39
N PRO A 302 11.69 -22.40 15.36
CA PRO A 302 12.00 -21.63 16.58
C PRO A 302 11.02 -21.88 17.73
N ALA A 303 9.72 -22.06 17.45
CA ALA A 303 8.72 -22.24 18.49
C ALA A 303 8.83 -23.55 19.30
N GLY A 304 9.52 -24.55 18.77
CA GLY A 304 9.72 -25.86 19.42
C GLY A 304 11.19 -26.22 19.67
N ASP A 305 12.13 -25.33 19.33
CA ASP A 305 13.56 -25.56 19.53
C ASP A 305 13.99 -24.98 20.89
N PRO A 306 14.42 -25.81 21.87
CA PRO A 306 14.87 -25.32 23.18
C PRO A 306 16.16 -24.48 23.09
N ASN A 307 16.88 -24.53 21.96
CA ASN A 307 18.06 -23.72 21.71
C ASN A 307 17.76 -22.48 20.87
N SER A 308 16.48 -22.18 20.60
CA SER A 308 16.08 -20.98 19.88
C SER A 308 16.46 -19.73 20.67
N PHE A 309 17.16 -18.80 20.04
CA PHE A 309 17.42 -17.48 20.60
C PHE A 309 16.37 -16.46 20.15
N LEU A 310 15.69 -16.69 19.03
CA LEU A 310 14.57 -15.89 18.55
C LEU A 310 13.32 -16.08 19.41
N TRP A 311 12.97 -17.32 19.77
CA TRP A 311 11.67 -17.60 20.39
C TRP A 311 11.45 -16.94 21.75
N PRO A 312 12.43 -16.93 22.68
CA PRO A 312 12.30 -16.16 23.92
C PRO A 312 12.00 -14.68 23.66
N ARG A 313 12.64 -14.07 22.65
CA ARG A 313 12.41 -12.66 22.29
C ARG A 313 11.03 -12.43 21.66
N VAL A 314 10.51 -13.39 20.90
CA VAL A 314 9.12 -13.36 20.44
C VAL A 314 8.18 -13.31 21.64
N LEU A 315 8.39 -14.16 22.65
CA LEU A 315 7.57 -14.19 23.86
C LEU A 315 7.67 -12.87 24.65
N GLN A 316 8.85 -12.26 24.74
CA GLN A 316 9.03 -10.94 25.35
C GLN A 316 8.22 -9.84 24.65
N GLY A 317 8.13 -9.90 23.31
CA GLY A 317 7.24 -9.01 22.56
C GLY A 317 5.75 -9.24 22.87
N LEU A 318 5.32 -10.48 23.08
CA LEU A 318 3.94 -10.79 23.49
C LEU A 318 3.64 -10.22 24.89
N GLU A 319 4.54 -10.44 25.86
CA GLU A 319 4.40 -9.93 27.23
C GLU A 319 4.33 -8.40 27.29
N LEU A 320 5.15 -7.72 26.49
CA LEU A 320 5.16 -6.26 26.36
C LEU A 320 3.78 -5.74 25.94
N PHE A 321 3.12 -6.41 24.99
CA PHE A 321 1.80 -6.00 24.48
C PHE A 321 0.63 -6.70 25.18
N GLY A 322 0.85 -7.35 26.32
CA GLY A 322 -0.21 -8.03 27.08
C GLY A 322 -0.92 -9.09 26.23
N VAL A 323 -0.17 -9.83 25.43
CA VAL A 323 -0.67 -10.92 24.60
C VAL A 323 -0.40 -12.24 25.31
N PRO A 324 -1.43 -13.02 25.70
CA PRO A 324 -1.25 -14.38 26.15
C PRO A 324 -0.59 -15.24 25.07
N LYS A 325 0.28 -16.19 25.44
CA LYS A 325 0.99 -17.05 24.47
C LYS A 325 0.02 -17.79 23.56
N GLU A 326 -1.12 -18.23 24.10
CA GLU A 326 -2.17 -18.99 23.44
C GLU A 326 -2.94 -18.13 22.42
N ALA A 327 -2.86 -16.80 22.55
CA ALA A 327 -3.46 -15.86 21.61
C ALA A 327 -2.62 -15.66 20.34
N LEU A 328 -1.40 -16.21 20.26
CA LEU A 328 -0.59 -16.23 19.04
C LEU A 328 -1.04 -17.37 18.12
N VAL A 329 -1.77 -17.03 17.06
CA VAL A 329 -2.41 -18.04 16.18
C VAL A 329 -1.70 -18.22 14.84
N ALA A 330 -0.86 -17.26 14.42
CA ALA A 330 -0.10 -17.39 13.19
C ALA A 330 1.18 -16.55 13.19
N VAL A 331 2.15 -16.99 12.37
CA VAL A 331 3.43 -16.31 12.15
C VAL A 331 3.65 -16.15 10.65
N THR A 332 4.16 -15.00 10.22
CA THR A 332 4.54 -14.71 8.83
C THR A 332 5.88 -13.97 8.83
N ILE A 333 6.73 -14.21 7.84
CA ILE A 333 7.94 -13.40 7.63
C ILE A 333 7.89 -12.74 6.27
N PHE A 334 8.44 -11.53 6.18
CA PHE A 334 8.64 -10.84 4.91
C PHE A 334 9.83 -9.88 5.01
N PRO A 335 10.63 -9.73 3.94
CA PRO A 335 11.63 -8.69 3.85
C PRO A 335 10.97 -7.36 3.45
N LEU A 336 11.53 -6.27 3.95
CA LEU A 336 11.26 -4.93 3.50
C LEU A 336 12.52 -4.29 2.96
N SER A 337 12.45 -3.91 1.69
CA SER A 337 13.57 -3.34 0.95
C SER A 337 13.06 -2.21 0.08
N MET A 338 13.58 -1.00 0.27
CA MET A 338 13.18 0.15 -0.55
C MET A 338 13.87 0.11 -1.91
N SER A 339 13.17 0.57 -2.94
CA SER A 339 13.70 0.69 -4.30
C SER A 339 13.02 1.85 -5.00
N ARG A 340 13.77 2.50 -5.88
CA ARG A 340 13.34 3.65 -6.66
C ARG A 340 13.06 3.19 -8.08
N ARG A 341 12.02 3.73 -8.69
CA ARG A 341 11.73 3.51 -10.12
C ARG A 341 11.80 4.83 -10.87
N GLY A 342 12.31 4.73 -12.10
CA GLY A 342 12.39 5.86 -13.03
C GLY A 342 11.10 6.11 -13.82
N ALA A 343 10.25 5.09 -13.97
CA ALA A 343 8.98 5.18 -14.66
C ALA A 343 7.91 4.30 -14.00
N PHE A 344 6.66 4.78 -14.02
CA PHE A 344 5.48 4.05 -13.54
C PHE A 344 4.49 3.73 -14.66
N THR A 345 4.69 4.30 -15.84
CA THR A 345 3.97 4.05 -17.07
C THR A 345 4.96 3.83 -18.20
N ALA A 346 4.58 2.98 -19.14
CA ALA A 346 5.39 2.71 -20.32
C ALA A 346 4.51 2.22 -21.47
N GLN A 347 4.98 2.43 -22.70
CA GLN A 347 4.42 1.71 -23.85
C GLN A 347 4.90 0.25 -23.78
N LEU A 348 3.96 -0.70 -23.84
CA LEU A 348 4.25 -2.13 -23.79
C LEU A 348 4.45 -2.74 -25.18
N THR A 349 3.84 -2.15 -26.20
CA THR A 349 4.16 -2.46 -27.60
C THR A 349 5.42 -1.71 -28.04
N PRO A 350 6.18 -2.22 -29.04
CA PRO A 350 7.31 -1.50 -29.60
C PRO A 350 6.96 -0.08 -30.05
N ILE A 351 7.87 0.87 -29.87
CA ILE A 351 7.71 2.24 -30.38
C ILE A 351 7.52 2.19 -31.90
N GLY A 352 6.51 2.91 -32.39
CA GLY A 352 6.16 2.92 -33.82
C GLY A 352 5.20 1.80 -34.27
N SER A 353 4.73 0.93 -33.36
CA SER A 353 3.64 0.00 -33.68
C SER A 353 2.36 0.72 -34.10
N GLU A 354 1.64 0.18 -35.09
CA GLU A 354 0.33 0.71 -35.54
C GLU A 354 -0.69 0.75 -34.40
N ARG A 355 -0.59 -0.20 -33.47
CA ARG A 355 -1.36 -0.21 -32.24
C ARG A 355 -0.48 -0.02 -31.02
N THR A 356 -0.89 0.95 -30.20
CA THR A 356 -0.21 1.27 -28.94
C THR A 356 -0.98 0.66 -27.78
N ALA A 357 -0.29 -0.12 -26.95
CA ALA A 357 -0.79 -0.54 -25.64
C ALA A 357 0.13 0.00 -24.55
N PHE A 358 -0.45 0.59 -23.51
CA PHE A 358 0.30 1.12 -22.37
C PHE A 358 0.23 0.17 -21.17
N GLY A 359 1.19 0.32 -20.26
CA GLY A 359 1.20 -0.31 -18.96
C GLY A 359 1.31 0.75 -17.87
N ALA A 360 0.66 0.52 -16.73
CA ALA A 360 0.76 1.38 -15.55
C ALA A 360 0.97 0.54 -14.29
N LEU A 361 1.95 0.91 -13.46
CA LEU A 361 2.24 0.26 -12.19
C LEU A 361 1.49 1.00 -11.07
N ILE A 362 0.74 0.27 -10.25
CA ILE A 362 0.12 0.79 -9.02
C ILE A 362 0.37 -0.16 -7.84
N GLY A 363 0.10 0.32 -6.61
CA GLY A 363 0.26 -0.50 -5.40
C GLY A 363 1.69 -1.03 -5.21
N ASP A 364 1.80 -2.21 -4.59
CA ASP A 364 3.11 -2.83 -4.30
C ASP A 364 3.88 -3.21 -5.59
N ALA A 365 3.20 -3.38 -6.73
CA ALA A 365 3.87 -3.62 -8.01
C ALA A 365 4.72 -2.40 -8.43
N ALA A 366 4.20 -1.19 -8.17
CA ALA A 366 4.94 0.05 -8.35
C ALA A 366 6.01 0.28 -7.28
N GLY A 367 5.96 -0.41 -6.14
CA GLY A 367 6.90 -0.19 -5.04
C GLY A 367 6.32 -0.61 -3.69
N VAL A 368 7.11 -1.33 -2.91
CA VAL A 368 6.71 -1.76 -1.56
C VAL A 368 6.67 -0.58 -0.59
N THR A 369 5.74 -0.65 0.36
CA THR A 369 5.60 0.31 1.46
C THR A 369 6.24 -0.28 2.73
N HIS A 370 6.96 0.53 3.50
CA HIS A 370 7.49 0.10 4.81
C HIS A 370 6.37 -0.03 5.86
N PHE A 371 6.51 -0.93 6.85
CA PHE A 371 5.60 -0.97 8.01
C PHE A 371 5.95 0.17 8.99
N TRP A 372 5.68 1.40 8.59
CA TRP A 372 5.72 2.55 9.50
C TRP A 372 4.41 2.58 10.32
N PRO A 373 4.46 2.77 11.65
CA PRO A 373 3.31 3.12 12.48
C PRO A 373 2.25 3.98 11.78
N GLY A 374 1.00 3.53 11.83
CA GLY A 374 -0.14 4.26 11.29
C GLY A 374 -0.23 4.27 9.76
N ARG A 375 0.47 3.38 9.04
CA ARG A 375 0.38 3.29 7.57
C ARG A 375 0.38 1.85 7.07
N GLY A 376 -0.15 1.66 5.86
CA GLY A 376 0.08 0.43 5.11
C GLY A 376 -0.41 0.49 3.66
N LEU A 377 -1.59 1.06 3.43
CA LEU A 377 -2.23 1.06 2.09
C LEU A 377 -2.30 2.43 1.42
N ASN A 378 -1.80 3.48 2.08
CA ASN A 378 -1.93 4.88 1.65
C ASN A 378 -1.41 5.12 0.23
N ARG A 379 -0.18 4.65 -0.07
CA ARG A 379 0.42 4.75 -1.40
C ARG A 379 -0.39 4.00 -2.45
N GLY A 380 -0.81 2.77 -2.13
CA GLY A 380 -1.59 1.93 -3.04
C GLY A 380 -2.89 2.59 -3.46
N LEU A 381 -3.68 3.09 -2.50
CA LEU A 381 -4.93 3.79 -2.79
C LEU A 381 -4.71 5.12 -3.52
N SER A 382 -3.68 5.88 -3.15
CA SER A 382 -3.38 7.15 -3.82
C SER A 382 -2.95 6.94 -5.27
N SER A 383 -2.13 5.92 -5.55
CA SER A 383 -1.75 5.55 -6.92
C SER A 383 -2.95 5.06 -7.75
N ALA A 384 -3.82 4.25 -7.15
CA ALA A 384 -5.04 3.76 -7.78
C ALA A 384 -5.99 4.92 -8.12
N TYR A 385 -6.23 5.82 -7.17
CA TYR A 385 -7.07 6.98 -7.36
C TYR A 385 -6.51 7.94 -8.42
N ALA A 386 -5.22 8.24 -8.38
CA ALA A 386 -4.58 9.15 -9.35
C ALA A 386 -4.73 8.65 -10.79
N LEU A 387 -4.48 7.36 -11.03
CA LEU A 387 -4.67 6.77 -12.36
C LEU A 387 -6.14 6.79 -12.79
N ALA A 388 -7.07 6.52 -11.86
CA ALA A 388 -8.50 6.57 -12.14
C ALA A 388 -8.96 7.98 -12.55
N VAL A 389 -8.52 9.03 -11.85
CA VAL A 389 -8.85 10.43 -12.16
C VAL A 389 -8.32 10.84 -13.52
N ILE A 390 -7.08 10.48 -13.84
CA ILE A 390 -6.49 10.81 -15.16
C ILE A 390 -7.30 10.15 -16.26
N LEU A 391 -7.54 8.84 -16.15
CA LEU A 391 -8.26 8.10 -17.19
C LEU A 391 -9.72 8.55 -17.33
N SER A 392 -10.36 9.02 -16.25
CA SER A 392 -11.74 9.54 -16.33
C SER A 392 -11.86 10.89 -17.03
N ARG A 393 -10.75 11.64 -17.18
CA ARG A 393 -10.72 12.94 -17.87
C ARG A 393 -10.44 12.82 -19.37
N LEU A 394 -9.99 11.66 -19.83
CA LEU A 394 -9.66 11.42 -21.24
C LEU A 394 -10.89 10.99 -22.04
N ASP A 395 -10.98 11.40 -23.31
CA ASP A 395 -11.97 10.84 -24.24
C ASP A 395 -11.77 9.32 -24.34
N PRO A 396 -12.74 8.48 -23.90
CA PRO A 396 -12.61 7.02 -23.92
C PRO A 396 -12.42 6.43 -25.32
N ALA A 397 -12.82 7.14 -26.38
CA ALA A 397 -12.67 6.69 -27.76
C ALA A 397 -11.30 7.04 -28.34
N ALA A 398 -10.58 8.01 -27.75
CA ALA A 398 -9.28 8.45 -28.23
C ALA A 398 -8.16 7.46 -27.83
N PRO A 399 -7.19 7.21 -28.73
CA PRO A 399 -6.02 6.43 -28.39
C PRO A 399 -5.22 7.10 -27.28
N LEU A 400 -4.68 6.30 -26.37
CA LEU A 400 -3.79 6.78 -25.31
C LEU A 400 -2.46 7.24 -25.90
N ARG A 401 -1.86 8.25 -25.28
CA ARG A 401 -0.56 8.83 -25.60
C ARG A 401 0.29 8.89 -24.34
N SER A 402 1.61 8.89 -24.47
CA SER A 402 2.52 9.05 -23.32
C SER A 402 2.25 10.34 -22.54
N ALA A 403 1.85 11.42 -23.23
CA ALA A 403 1.50 12.69 -22.61
C ALA A 403 0.31 12.59 -21.65
N ASP A 404 -0.62 11.66 -21.88
CA ASP A 404 -1.80 11.48 -21.04
C ASP A 404 -1.44 10.95 -19.64
N PHE A 405 -0.22 10.40 -19.47
CA PHE A 405 0.28 9.87 -18.20
C PHE A 405 1.24 10.81 -17.45
N ALA A 406 1.55 12.00 -18.00
CA ALA A 406 2.51 12.91 -17.37
C ALA A 406 2.12 13.31 -15.93
N GLY A 407 0.83 13.59 -15.70
CA GLY A 407 0.31 13.86 -14.37
C GLY A 407 0.43 12.65 -13.43
N PHE A 408 0.25 11.43 -13.95
CA PHE A 408 0.37 10.21 -13.17
C PHE A 408 1.82 9.99 -12.72
N GLU A 409 2.78 10.15 -13.63
CA GLU A 409 4.21 10.07 -13.31
C GLU A 409 4.62 11.07 -12.23
N GLY A 410 4.15 12.32 -12.34
CA GLY A 410 4.39 13.35 -11.34
C GLY A 410 3.85 12.97 -9.95
N VAL A 411 2.62 12.46 -9.89
CA VAL A 411 2.03 11.95 -8.63
C VAL A 411 2.83 10.76 -8.08
N MET A 412 3.22 9.81 -8.93
CA MET A 412 3.95 8.62 -8.51
C MET A 412 5.37 8.94 -8.00
N ALA A 413 6.06 9.91 -8.61
CA ALA A 413 7.32 10.42 -8.11
C ALA A 413 7.19 11.04 -6.72
N GLN A 414 6.13 11.82 -6.47
CA GLN A 414 5.84 12.36 -5.14
C GLN A 414 5.45 11.27 -4.13
N LEU A 415 4.69 10.25 -4.55
CA LEU A 415 4.39 9.09 -3.72
C LEU A 415 5.66 8.31 -3.35
N GLN A 416 6.60 8.15 -4.26
CA GLN A 416 7.90 7.52 -4.01
C GLN A 416 8.71 8.34 -3.01
N SER A 417 8.80 9.66 -3.19
CA SER A 417 9.44 10.55 -2.21
C SER A 417 8.79 10.45 -0.82
N ARG A 418 7.45 10.46 -0.76
CA ARG A 418 6.71 10.43 0.50
C ARG A 418 6.77 9.09 1.21
N HIS A 419 6.55 7.98 0.50
CA HIS A 419 6.31 6.66 1.10
C HIS A 419 7.50 5.70 0.99
N GLN A 420 8.58 6.08 0.29
CA GLN A 420 9.82 5.28 0.21
C GLN A 420 11.04 6.06 0.70
N ASP A 421 11.37 7.22 0.11
CA ASP A 421 12.55 8.02 0.52
C ASP A 421 12.49 8.40 2.01
N ARG A 422 11.34 8.91 2.46
CA ARG A 422 11.14 9.25 3.88
C ARG A 422 10.97 8.02 4.77
N ALA A 423 10.35 6.96 4.26
CA ALA A 423 10.14 5.73 5.03
C ALA A 423 11.47 4.98 5.30
N TRP A 424 12.45 5.11 4.41
CA TRP A 424 13.80 4.58 4.63
C TRP A 424 14.46 5.15 5.90
N ARG A 425 14.12 6.39 6.28
CA ARG A 425 14.61 6.99 7.54
C ARG A 425 14.10 6.27 8.80
N ALA A 426 13.05 5.46 8.68
CA ALA A 426 12.56 4.60 9.77
C ALA A 426 13.26 3.22 9.82
N MET A 427 14.20 2.94 8.89
CA MET A 427 15.04 1.73 8.87
C MET A 427 16.42 1.97 9.45
N VAL A 428 16.82 3.23 9.58
CA VAL A 428 18.17 3.64 9.99
C VAL A 428 18.09 4.66 11.11
N GLN A 429 19.21 4.83 11.81
CA GLN A 429 19.32 5.80 12.88
C GLN A 429 20.70 6.41 12.94
N MET A 430 20.76 7.71 13.24
CA MET A 430 22.01 8.42 13.49
C MET A 430 22.56 8.06 14.89
N ARG A 431 23.84 7.67 14.93
CA ARG A 431 24.62 7.31 16.11
C ARG A 431 25.96 8.05 16.04
N GLY A 432 26.06 9.17 16.75
CA GLY A 432 27.14 10.13 16.55
C GLY A 432 27.12 10.62 15.10
N GLU A 433 28.24 10.48 14.40
CA GLU A 433 28.38 10.86 12.99
C GLU A 433 28.01 9.75 11.99
N ARG A 434 27.59 8.57 12.48
CA ARG A 434 27.30 7.41 11.63
C ARG A 434 25.80 7.16 11.52
N VAL A 435 25.36 6.80 10.31
CA VAL A 435 24.02 6.22 10.09
C VAL A 435 24.14 4.70 10.16
N LEU A 436 23.35 4.06 11.02
CA LEU A 436 23.33 2.62 11.21
C LEU A 436 21.92 2.07 10.96
N PRO A 437 21.78 0.88 10.34
CA PRO A 437 20.51 0.15 10.35
C PRO A 437 20.03 -0.12 11.77
N ILE A 438 18.72 -0.03 12.01
CA ILE A 438 18.15 -0.29 13.34
C ILE A 438 18.33 -1.76 13.71
N LYS A 439 18.23 -2.69 12.75
CA LYS A 439 18.51 -4.11 12.99
C LYS A 439 19.92 -4.35 13.55
N ASP A 440 20.91 -3.59 13.09
CA ASP A 440 22.30 -3.69 13.57
C ASP A 440 22.42 -3.11 14.99
N ILE A 441 21.73 -2.01 15.29
CA ILE A 441 21.65 -1.45 16.65
C ILE A 441 21.06 -2.47 17.62
N VAL A 442 19.99 -3.17 17.21
CA VAL A 442 19.37 -4.21 18.02
C VAL A 442 20.34 -5.38 18.25
N GLY A 443 21.01 -5.87 17.19
CA GLY A 443 22.01 -6.93 17.30
C GLY A 443 23.18 -6.56 18.21
N ASP A 444 23.73 -5.36 18.04
CA ASP A 444 24.79 -4.82 18.89
C ASP A 444 24.37 -4.72 20.36
N THR A 445 23.11 -4.34 20.63
CA THR A 445 22.59 -4.19 22.00
C THR A 445 22.44 -5.55 22.69
N ILE A 446 21.97 -6.56 21.95
CA ILE A 446 21.85 -7.93 22.45
C ILE A 446 23.21 -8.48 22.87
N ALA A 447 24.25 -8.21 22.07
CA ALA A 447 25.60 -8.74 22.25
C ALA A 447 26.45 -8.03 23.33
N ARG A 448 26.01 -6.87 23.85
CA ARG A 448 26.80 -6.03 24.77
C ARG A 448 26.30 -6.06 26.22
N PRO A 449 27.16 -5.70 27.18
CA PRO A 449 26.75 -5.48 28.56
C PRO A 449 25.64 -4.41 28.64
N ARG A 450 24.68 -4.62 29.55
CA ARG A 450 23.48 -3.80 29.68
C ARG A 450 23.63 -2.85 30.88
N ALA A 451 22.98 -1.69 30.81
CA ALA A 451 22.76 -0.87 31.99
C ALA A 451 21.88 -1.62 33.02
N SER A 452 21.85 -1.15 34.27
CA SER A 452 20.97 -1.75 35.27
C SER A 452 19.50 -1.61 34.86
N ARG A 453 18.67 -2.61 35.23
CA ARG A 453 17.22 -2.62 34.98
C ARG A 453 16.54 -1.31 35.39
N GLU A 454 16.92 -0.75 36.54
CA GLU A 454 16.38 0.52 37.05
C GLU A 454 16.60 1.68 36.06
N ILE A 455 17.80 1.80 35.50
CA ILE A 455 18.12 2.85 34.51
C ILE A 455 17.31 2.63 33.23
N LEU A 456 17.21 1.38 32.77
CA LEU A 456 16.47 1.03 31.56
C LEU A 456 14.97 1.33 31.69
N ILE A 457 14.35 0.90 32.79
CA ILE A 457 12.93 1.17 33.09
C ILE A 457 12.70 2.68 33.18
N ARG A 458 13.50 3.40 33.96
CA ARG A 458 13.35 4.86 34.12
C ARG A 458 13.45 5.58 32.78
N THR A 459 14.38 5.16 31.92
CA THR A 459 14.55 5.74 30.58
C THR A 459 13.29 5.53 29.72
N MET A 460 12.70 4.34 29.75
CA MET A 460 11.46 4.06 29.04
C MET A 460 10.25 4.79 29.65
N GLN A 461 10.15 4.86 30.97
CA GLN A 461 9.06 5.56 31.65
C GLN A 461 9.03 7.05 31.30
N VAL A 462 10.18 7.73 31.29
CA VAL A 462 10.29 9.13 30.88
C VAL A 462 9.81 9.30 29.43
N ARG A 463 10.30 8.46 28.52
CA ARG A 463 9.91 8.50 27.09
C ARG A 463 8.40 8.27 26.91
N VAL A 464 7.83 7.29 27.61
CA VAL A 464 6.39 7.00 27.57
C VAL A 464 5.57 8.17 28.10
N ALA A 465 5.97 8.78 29.22
CA ALA A 465 5.30 9.94 29.78
C ALA A 465 5.33 11.15 28.85
N GLU A 466 6.46 11.41 28.19
CA GLU A 466 6.60 12.47 27.17
C GLU A 466 5.67 12.24 25.97
N LEU A 467 5.59 10.99 25.48
CA LEU A 467 4.69 10.63 24.38
C LEU A 467 3.23 10.80 24.76
N ILE A 468 2.83 10.38 25.95
CA ILE A 468 1.46 10.58 26.46
C ILE A 468 1.14 12.07 26.50
N SER A 469 2.03 12.87 27.10
CA SER A 469 1.82 14.33 27.19
C SER A 469 1.70 14.99 25.81
N GLY A 470 2.44 14.51 24.80
CA GLY A 470 2.40 15.07 23.45
C GLY A 470 1.29 14.54 22.54
N LEU A 471 0.66 13.41 22.88
CA LEU A 471 -0.30 12.73 22.00
C LEU A 471 -1.72 12.60 22.57
N THR A 472 -1.93 12.80 23.88
CA THR A 472 -3.24 12.56 24.53
C THR A 472 -4.39 13.30 23.82
N ASP A 473 -4.24 14.58 23.51
CA ASP A 473 -5.30 15.37 22.86
C ASP A 473 -5.53 15.01 21.39
N ARG A 474 -4.64 14.21 20.81
CA ARG A 474 -4.70 13.76 19.42
C ARG A 474 -5.20 12.33 19.29
N LEU A 475 -5.17 11.56 20.37
CA LEU A 475 -5.61 10.17 20.39
C LEU A 475 -7.13 10.07 20.56
N PRO A 476 -7.77 9.05 19.96
CA PRO A 476 -9.20 8.78 20.17
C PRO A 476 -9.54 8.34 21.60
N GLY A 477 -8.58 7.73 22.30
CA GLY A 477 -8.74 7.24 23.66
C GLY A 477 -7.58 7.68 24.56
N LYS A 478 -7.80 7.63 25.88
CA LYS A 478 -6.78 8.01 26.86
C LYS A 478 -5.85 6.82 27.14
N PRO A 479 -4.53 6.96 26.95
CA PRO A 479 -3.57 5.93 27.33
C PRO A 479 -3.48 5.78 28.86
N ASP A 480 -3.27 4.55 29.34
CA ASP A 480 -3.11 4.25 30.77
C ASP A 480 -1.63 4.09 31.12
N LEU A 481 -1.11 5.05 31.89
CA LEU A 481 0.28 5.07 32.33
C LEU A 481 0.61 3.86 33.22
N THR A 482 -0.33 3.40 34.03
CA THR A 482 -0.14 2.25 34.94
C THR A 482 0.02 0.97 34.13
N GLU A 483 -0.83 0.77 33.13
CA GLU A 483 -0.76 -0.34 32.18
C GLU A 483 0.58 -0.36 31.43
N LEU A 484 1.02 0.80 30.93
CA LEU A 484 2.27 0.95 30.19
C LEU A 484 3.50 0.69 31.05
N PHE A 485 3.52 1.16 32.30
CA PHE A 485 4.63 0.91 33.22
C PHE A 485 4.67 -0.55 33.64
N ALA A 486 3.52 -1.14 33.97
CA ALA A 486 3.43 -2.57 34.26
C ALA A 486 3.89 -3.44 33.07
N ALA A 487 3.70 -2.97 31.83
CA ALA A 487 4.21 -3.65 30.65
C ALA A 487 5.75 -3.67 30.56
N LEU A 488 6.41 -2.57 30.93
CA LEU A 488 7.86 -2.51 31.01
C LEU A 488 8.42 -3.40 32.12
N ASP A 489 7.69 -3.54 33.23
CA ASP A 489 8.09 -4.39 34.35
C ASP A 489 8.03 -5.90 34.03
N ARG A 490 7.23 -6.32 33.05
CA ARG A 490 7.08 -7.73 32.67
C ARG A 490 8.22 -8.26 31.80
N VAL A 491 8.88 -7.41 31.03
CA VAL A 491 9.93 -7.83 30.10
C VAL A 491 11.30 -7.91 30.76
N ASP A 492 12.18 -8.74 30.19
CA ASP A 492 13.55 -8.95 30.66
C ASP A 492 14.49 -7.76 30.36
N ASP A 493 15.67 -7.80 30.97
CA ASP A 493 16.67 -6.72 30.87
C ASP A 493 17.25 -6.60 29.45
N GLU A 494 17.34 -7.71 28.70
CA GLU A 494 17.78 -7.70 27.30
C GLU A 494 16.80 -6.93 26.43
N THR A 495 15.52 -7.25 26.56
CA THR A 495 14.44 -6.60 25.84
C THR A 495 14.39 -5.13 26.21
N LEU A 496 14.41 -4.78 27.49
CA LEU A 496 14.45 -3.37 27.94
C LEU A 496 15.62 -2.60 27.33
N ALA A 497 16.82 -3.18 27.31
CA ALA A 497 17.98 -2.56 26.67
C ALA A 497 17.72 -2.30 25.18
N VAL A 498 17.14 -3.27 24.47
CA VAL A 498 16.74 -3.11 23.06
C VAL A 498 15.67 -2.03 22.87
N LEU A 499 14.66 -1.93 23.73
CA LEU A 499 13.63 -0.88 23.64
C LEU A 499 14.24 0.51 23.86
N VAL A 500 15.18 0.63 24.81
CA VAL A 500 15.90 1.89 25.08
C VAL A 500 16.77 2.26 23.88
N GLU A 501 17.63 1.35 23.44
CA GLU A 501 18.63 1.60 22.41
C GLU A 501 18.01 1.76 21.02
N SER A 502 16.92 1.07 20.69
CA SER A 502 16.23 1.28 19.41
C SER A 502 15.56 2.67 19.30
N ARG A 503 15.34 3.35 20.43
CA ARG A 503 14.62 4.63 20.57
C ARG A 503 13.22 4.61 19.96
N GLY A 504 12.45 5.69 20.19
CA GLY A 504 11.15 5.86 19.55
C GLY A 504 11.25 6.01 18.04
N TRP A 505 10.12 5.76 17.36
CA TRP A 505 10.03 5.94 15.90
C TRP A 505 10.34 7.38 15.52
N GLU A 506 11.18 7.54 14.50
CA GLU A 506 11.44 8.87 13.99
C GLU A 506 10.23 9.37 13.20
N THR A 507 9.66 10.51 13.61
CA THR A 507 8.40 11.07 13.10
C THR A 507 8.56 12.45 12.48
N ARG A 508 9.66 13.17 12.74
CA ARG A 508 9.87 14.53 12.27
C ARG A 508 10.34 14.57 10.81
N GLU A 509 11.42 13.87 10.52
CA GLU A 509 12.08 13.76 9.21
C GLU A 509 11.34 12.83 8.26
N SER A 510 10.65 11.83 8.79
CA SER A 510 9.83 10.92 8.01
C SER A 510 8.47 11.54 7.69
N GLY A 511 7.93 12.37 8.60
CA GLY A 511 6.62 13.00 8.56
C GLY A 511 6.42 14.07 7.48
N GLY A 512 5.33 14.82 7.62
CA GLY A 512 4.92 15.87 6.67
C GLY A 512 3.53 15.63 6.09
N PRO A 513 3.03 16.54 5.24
CA PRO A 513 1.72 16.37 4.62
C PRO A 513 1.68 15.13 3.72
N GLU A 514 0.48 14.54 3.59
CA GLU A 514 0.19 13.54 2.57
C GLU A 514 0.15 14.22 1.19
N ILE A 515 0.37 13.46 0.12
CA ILE A 515 0.31 14.06 -1.22
C ILE A 515 -1.11 14.50 -1.57
N ASP A 516 -1.24 15.70 -2.12
CA ASP A 516 -2.49 16.22 -2.69
C ASP A 516 -2.55 15.84 -4.17
N VAL A 517 -3.18 14.70 -4.47
CA VAL A 517 -3.29 14.19 -5.84
C VAL A 517 -4.02 15.19 -6.72
N GLU A 518 -5.11 15.79 -6.25
CA GLU A 518 -5.91 16.68 -7.08
C GLU A 518 -5.20 17.99 -7.40
N ALA A 519 -4.48 18.57 -6.43
CA ALA A 519 -3.69 19.78 -6.68
C ALA A 519 -2.61 19.54 -7.72
N ILE A 520 -1.91 18.39 -7.65
CA ILE A 520 -0.89 18.01 -8.64
C ILE A 520 -1.51 17.84 -10.02
N LEU A 521 -2.67 17.18 -10.10
CA LEU A 521 -3.35 16.96 -11.37
C LEU A 521 -3.95 18.24 -11.96
N ARG A 522 -4.37 19.20 -11.12
CA ARG A 522 -4.84 20.52 -11.57
C ARG A 522 -3.72 21.42 -12.06
N ALA A 523 -2.56 21.40 -11.40
CA ALA A 523 -1.40 22.23 -11.80
C ALA A 523 -0.83 21.85 -13.17
N GLY A 524 -1.17 20.67 -13.71
CA GLY A 524 -0.80 20.24 -15.06
C GLY A 524 -1.82 20.59 -16.15
N GLU A 525 -2.98 21.15 -15.79
CA GLU A 525 -3.97 21.63 -16.75
C GLU A 525 -3.60 23.05 -17.18
N PRO A 526 -3.64 23.39 -18.49
CA PRO A 526 -3.41 24.76 -18.93
C PRO A 526 -4.44 25.68 -18.28
N GLU A 527 -3.99 26.81 -17.72
CA GLU A 527 -4.89 27.86 -17.25
C GLU A 527 -5.77 28.31 -18.43
N ASP A 528 -7.08 28.18 -18.27
CA ASP A 528 -8.04 28.65 -19.25
C ASP A 528 -7.96 30.19 -19.22
N GLU A 529 -7.22 30.81 -20.16
CA GLU A 529 -7.17 32.27 -20.39
C GLU A 529 -8.53 32.77 -20.91
N SER A 530 -9.60 32.58 -20.15
CA SER A 530 -10.92 33.18 -20.37
C SER A 530 -11.26 34.22 -19.30
N VAL A 531 -10.26 34.82 -18.67
CA VAL A 531 -10.44 36.02 -17.84
C VAL A 531 -10.37 37.27 -18.72
N GLY A 532 -11.54 37.62 -19.28
CA GLY A 532 -12.01 39.00 -19.43
C GLY A 532 -11.11 39.99 -20.17
N LEU A 533 -11.24 40.03 -21.51
CA LEU A 533 -11.13 41.30 -22.25
C LEU A 533 -12.26 42.23 -21.79
N ALA A 534 -12.02 42.97 -20.71
CA ALA A 534 -12.86 44.09 -20.32
C ALA A 534 -12.71 45.18 -21.40
N LEU A 535 -13.76 45.33 -22.21
CA LEU A 535 -13.99 46.47 -23.08
C LEU A 535 -13.82 47.76 -22.28
N VAL A 536 -12.74 48.50 -22.56
CA VAL A 536 -12.59 49.90 -22.19
C VAL A 536 -13.63 50.69 -22.99
N PRO A 537 -14.58 51.42 -22.37
CA PRO A 537 -15.41 52.35 -23.11
C PRO A 537 -14.58 53.58 -23.44
N ALA A 538 -14.58 53.94 -24.72
CA ALA A 538 -13.99 55.18 -25.21
C ALA A 538 -14.75 56.41 -24.67
N LEU A 539 -13.97 57.35 -24.14
CA LEU A 539 -14.10 58.81 -24.18
C LEU A 539 -15.51 59.44 -24.06
N GLY A 540 -15.68 60.19 -22.97
CA GLY A 540 -16.43 61.44 -22.90
C GLY A 540 -15.53 62.50 -22.26
#